data_AF-A0A3M1DW51-F1
#
_entry.id   AF-A0A3M1DW51-F1
#
_cell.length_a   1.000
_cell.length_b   1.000
_cell.length_c   1.000
_cell.angle_alpha   90.00
_cell.angle_beta   90.00
_cell.angle_gamma   90.00
#
_symmetry.space_group_name_H-M   'P 1'
#
loop_
_entity.id
_entity.type
_entity.pdbx_description
1 polymer ?
#
loop_
_entity_poly.entity_id
_entity_poly.type
_entity_poly.pdbx_seq_one_letter_code
_entity_poly.pdbx_strand_id
1 'polypeptide(L)' 'AEIVPDGRCGFLVPRRDAEALAKRIIDLFCDPQTQRRFRENARAHFDAHFTVDRCAAATADFFDEIIMARRRATIY' A
#
# COMPACT_ATOMS: atom_id res chain seq x y z
N ALA A 1 0.24 -9.20 3.13
CA ALA A 1 -0.41 -8.10 3.88
C ALA A 1 0.21 -6.73 3.59
N GLU A 2 1.03 -6.60 2.54
CA GLU A 2 1.81 -5.39 2.25
C GLU A 2 0.96 -4.21 1.72
N ILE A 3 -0.11 -4.51 0.97
CA ILE A 3 -0.94 -3.51 0.27
C ILE A 3 -2.11 -3.02 1.14
N VAL A 4 -2.64 -3.87 2.01
CA VAL A 4 -3.75 -3.52 2.92
C VAL A 4 -3.30 -3.74 4.35
N PRO A 5 -2.99 -2.65 5.08
CA PRO A 5 -2.81 -2.71 6.52
C PRO A 5 -4.10 -3.16 7.20
N ASP A 6 -4.11 -4.40 7.72
CA ASP A 6 -5.27 -5.02 8.36
C ASP A 6 -5.75 -4.19 9.58
N GLY A 7 -7.06 -4.01 9.69
CA GLY A 7 -7.69 -3.20 10.73
C GLY A 7 -7.43 -1.69 10.65
N ARG A 8 -6.59 -1.23 9.71
CA ARG A 8 -6.27 0.21 9.54
C ARG A 8 -6.85 0.79 8.26
N CYS A 9 -6.65 0.12 7.12
CA CYS A 9 -7.16 0.55 5.82
C CYS A 9 -8.24 -0.40 5.25
N GLY A 10 -8.47 -1.53 5.90
CA GLY A 10 -9.39 -2.58 5.47
C GLY A 10 -9.29 -3.80 6.37
N PHE A 11 -10.01 -4.87 6.03
CA PHE A 11 -9.90 -6.16 6.70
C PHE A 11 -9.25 -7.19 5.79
N LEU A 12 -8.33 -7.98 6.36
CA LEU A 12 -7.90 -9.22 5.76
C LEU A 12 -8.82 -10.36 6.22
N VAL A 13 -9.17 -11.21 5.28
CA VAL A 13 -9.99 -12.40 5.53
C VAL A 13 -9.24 -13.66 5.11
N PRO A 14 -9.44 -14.81 5.80
CA PRO A 14 -8.87 -16.07 5.38
C PRO A 14 -9.26 -16.42 3.94
N ARG A 15 -8.34 -17.05 3.21
CA ARG A 15 -8.61 -17.44 1.82
C ARG A 15 -9.69 -18.53 1.80
N ARG A 16 -10.64 -18.40 0.87
CA ARG A 16 -11.75 -19.35 0.66
C ARG A 16 -12.72 -19.49 1.84
N ASP A 17 -12.76 -18.49 2.72
CA ASP A 17 -13.74 -18.42 3.80
C ASP A 17 -14.84 -17.40 3.47
N ALA A 18 -15.95 -17.90 2.94
CA ALA A 18 -17.07 -17.07 2.51
C ALA A 18 -17.82 -16.46 3.70
N GLU A 19 -17.89 -17.17 4.84
CA GLU A 19 -18.58 -16.70 6.04
C GLU A 19 -17.80 -15.55 6.69
N ALA A 20 -16.48 -15.69 6.82
CA ALA A 20 -15.63 -14.62 7.32
C ALA A 20 -15.67 -13.38 6.42
N LEU A 21 -15.70 -13.55 5.09
CA LEU A 21 -15.86 -12.45 4.15
C LEU A 21 -17.21 -11.74 4.32
N ALA A 22 -18.31 -12.49 4.33
CA ALA A 22 -19.65 -11.95 4.51
C ALA A 22 -19.75 -11.17 5.83
N LYS A 23 -19.24 -11.75 6.91
CA LYS A 23 -19.21 -11.10 8.23
C LYS A 23 -18.48 -9.76 8.18
N ARG A 24 -17.27 -9.71 7.60
CA ARG A 24 -16.49 -8.44 7.53
C ARG A 24 -17.15 -7.38 6.65
N ILE A 25 -17.81 -7.77 5.57
CA ILE A 25 -18.59 -6.84 4.75
C ILE A 25 -19.74 -6.24 5.56
N ILE A 26 -20.50 -7.08 6.27
CA ILE A 26 -21.63 -6.63 7.10
C ILE A 26 -21.14 -5.75 8.27
N ASP A 27 -20.11 -6.20 9.00
CA ASP A 27 -19.51 -5.44 10.10
C ASP A 27 -19.11 -4.02 9.63
N LEU A 28 -18.45 -3.94 8.46
CA LEU A 28 -18.04 -2.67 7.89
C LEU A 28 -19.24 -1.85 7.43
N PHE A 29 -20.24 -2.47 6.78
CA PHE A 29 -21.43 -1.77 6.30
C PHE A 29 -22.24 -1.14 7.45
N CYS A 30 -22.33 -1.83 8.58
CA CYS A 30 -23.09 -1.40 9.75
C CYS A 30 -22.35 -0.39 10.66
N ASP A 31 -21.06 -0.15 10.45
CA ASP A 31 -20.28 0.84 11.22
C ASP A 31 -19.73 1.98 10.33
N PRO A 32 -20.49 3.08 10.16
CA PRO A 32 -20.06 4.24 9.36
C PRO A 32 -18.79 4.91 9.88
N GLN A 33 -18.50 4.83 11.19
CA GLN A 33 -17.31 5.45 11.76
C GLN A 33 -16.06 4.69 11.32
N THR A 34 -16.10 3.36 11.42
CA THR A 34 -15.00 2.51 10.93
C THR A 34 -14.82 2.66 9.43
N GLN A 35 -15.90 2.74 8.64
CA GLN A 35 -15.79 3.02 7.20
C GLN A 35 -15.05 4.31 6.90
N ARG A 36 -15.42 5.40 7.59
CA ARG A 36 -14.80 6.71 7.38
C ARG A 36 -13.31 6.66 7.70
N ARG A 37 -12.96 6.08 8.86
CA ARG A 37 -11.57 5.89 9.27
C ARG A 37 -10.77 5.08 8.26
N PHE A 38 -11.33 3.99 7.74
CA PHE A 38 -10.67 3.15 6.74
C PHE A 38 -10.44 3.90 5.43
N ARG A 39 -11.42 4.67 4.97
CA ARG A 39 -11.26 5.51 3.77
C ARG A 39 -10.15 6.54 3.93
N GLU A 40 -10.12 7.27 5.04
CA GLU A 40 -9.11 8.28 5.32
C GLU A 40 -7.72 7.65 5.40
N ASN A 41 -7.57 6.54 6.12
CA ASN A 41 -6.32 5.81 6.23
C ASN A 41 -5.85 5.22 4.88
N ALA A 42 -6.77 4.64 4.10
CA ALA A 42 -6.45 4.08 2.79
C ALA A 42 -5.97 5.18 1.83
N ARG A 43 -6.61 6.35 1.87
CA ARG A 43 -6.18 7.50 1.06
C ARG A 43 -4.80 7.98 1.45
N ALA A 44 -4.57 8.20 2.75
CA ALA A 44 -3.26 8.62 3.24
C ALA A 44 -2.16 7.60 2.91
N HIS A 45 -2.46 6.30 3.00
CA HIS A 45 -1.51 5.25 2.64
C HIS A 45 -1.20 5.24 1.15
N PHE A 46 -2.22 5.41 0.29
CA PHE A 46 -2.02 5.55 -1.15
C PHE A 46 -1.14 6.75 -1.51
N ASP A 47 -1.48 7.93 -0.99
CA ASP A 47 -0.74 9.17 -1.27
C ASP A 47 0.73 9.07 -0.78
N ALA A 48 0.98 8.33 0.29
CA ALA A 48 2.32 8.16 0.86
C ALA A 48 3.19 7.12 0.13
N HIS A 49 2.61 6.12 -0.57
CA HIS A 49 3.38 4.97 -1.05
C HIS A 49 3.17 4.63 -2.53
N PHE A 50 2.00 4.91 -3.09
CA PHE A 50 1.57 4.32 -4.37
C PHE A 50 1.21 5.35 -5.44
N THR A 51 1.57 6.63 -5.26
CA THR A 51 1.41 7.63 -6.31
C THR A 51 2.37 7.35 -7.48
N VAL A 52 1.91 7.63 -8.69
CA VAL A 52 2.72 7.44 -9.91
C VAL A 52 4.04 8.20 -9.81
N ASP A 53 4.00 9.46 -9.37
CA ASP A 53 5.20 10.29 -9.22
C ASP A 53 6.22 9.67 -8.27
N ARG A 54 5.77 9.11 -7.14
CA ARG A 54 6.65 8.47 -6.16
C ARG A 54 7.24 7.18 -6.70
N CYS A 55 6.43 6.34 -7.34
CA CYS A 55 6.91 5.11 -7.97
C CYS A 55 7.92 5.41 -9.07
N ALA A 56 7.66 6.43 -9.90
CA ALA A 56 8.57 6.86 -10.96
C ALA A 56 9.88 7.41 -10.38
N ALA A 57 9.81 8.27 -9.36
CA ALA A 57 10.99 8.81 -8.68
C ALA A 57 11.84 7.69 -8.08
N ALA A 58 11.26 6.76 -7.32
CA ALA A 58 11.99 5.64 -6.72
C ALA A 58 12.66 4.75 -7.79
N THR A 59 12.02 4.58 -8.94
CA THR A 59 12.60 3.83 -10.07
C THR A 59 13.75 4.60 -10.72
N ALA A 60 13.61 5.92 -10.90
CA ALA A 60 14.65 6.77 -11.44
C ALA A 60 15.88 6.83 -10.51
N ASP A 61 15.66 7.02 -9.21
CA ASP A 61 16.70 7.04 -8.18
C ASP A 61 17.52 5.74 -8.21
N PHE A 62 16.85 4.59 -8.36
CA PHE A 62 17.52 3.30 -8.48
C PHE A 62 18.42 3.21 -9.74
N PHE A 63 17.95 3.72 -10.89
CA PHE A 63 18.77 3.77 -12.09
C PHE A 63 19.95 4.73 -11.94
N ASP A 64 19.75 5.89 -11.31
CA ASP A 64 20.80 6.86 -11.04
C ASP A 64 21.88 6.25 -10.12
N GLU A 65 21.48 5.51 -9.08
CA GLU A 65 22.42 4.78 -8.22
C GLU A 65 23.29 3.80 -9.01
N ILE A 66 22.70 3.03 -9.93
CA ILE A 66 23.43 2.08 -10.79
C ILE A 66 24.41 2.82 -11.71
N ILE A 67 23.97 3.91 -12.35
CA ILE A 67 24.81 4.71 -13.25
C ILE A 67 26.00 5.30 -12.48
N MET A 68 25.76 5.84 -11.28
CA MET A 68 26.82 6.43 -10.45
C MET A 68 27.79 5.38 -9.91
N ALA A 69 27.30 4.20 -9.53
CA ALA A 69 28.15 3.08 -9.15
C ALA A 69 29.10 2.66 -10.29
N ARG A 70 28.58 2.56 -11.52
CA ARG A 70 29.38 2.21 -12.70
C ARG A 70 30.45 3.26 -13.03
N ARG A 71 30.11 4.56 -12.96
CA ARG A 71 31.06 5.66 -13.21
C ARG A 71 32.23 5.65 -12.22
N ARG A 72 31.97 5.38 -10.92
CA ARG A 72 33.02 5.28 -9.90
C ARG A 72 33.98 4.11 -10.15
N ALA A 73 33.49 2.99 -10.65
CA ALA A 73 34.30 1.81 -10.95
C ALA A 73 35.19 1.97 -12.20
N THR A 74 34.94 2.95 -13.06
CA THR A 74 35.74 3.22 -14.28
C THR A 74 36.84 4.27 -14.06
N ILE A 75 36.82 4.97 -12.91
CA ILE A 75 37.82 6.00 -12.54
C ILE A 75 38.99 5.39 -11.74
N TYR A 76 38.97 4.08 -11.49
CA TYR A 76 40.05 3.30 -10.86
C TYR A 76 40.65 2.29 -11.84
#